data_AF-A0A1F6HSH6-F1
#
_entry.id   AF-A0A1F6HSH6-F1
#
_cell.length_a   1.000
_cell.length_b   1.000
_cell.length_c   1.000
_cell.angle_alpha   90.00
_cell.angle_beta   90.00
_cell.angle_gamma   90.00
#
_symmetry.space_group_name_H-M   'P 1'
#
loop_
_entity.id
_entity.type
_entity.pdbx_description
1 polymer ?
#
loop_
_entity_poly.entity_id
_entity_poly.type
_entity_poly.pdbx_seq_one_letter_code
_entity_poly.pdbx_strand_id
1 'polypeptide(L)'
;MKKFLLFLFLLFVIFPTSVFATLGVGVGTGKIQIDEKLKPGIIYQFPPFTIINTGDEPSDYEADISYHEKQPQLRPPKSWFIFSPQKFHLDPGKVQIVNVKLNLPVITQPGDYFAYLEGHPIKKSQKGQTSIGIAAAAKLYFTVVPANIFTGIYYKIISFWKVYAPWPQRFIVLLAIGIAYIFIRKRFNIQIGLKKQQTEASKQGTPRRSRRRRLEEFNKQDKKNE
;
A
#
# COMPACT_ATOMS: atom_id res chain seq x y z
N MET A 1 0.69 -51.81 -50.26
CA MET A 1 -0.38 -51.13 -49.50
C MET A 1 0.11 -50.54 -48.16
N LYS A 2 0.77 -51.31 -47.28
CA LYS A 2 1.32 -50.78 -45.99
C LYS A 2 2.20 -49.53 -46.12
N LYS A 3 3.12 -49.47 -47.09
CA LYS A 3 4.03 -48.32 -47.32
C LYS A 3 3.29 -47.04 -47.78
N PHE A 4 2.21 -47.19 -48.54
CA PHE A 4 1.36 -46.08 -48.98
C PHE A 4 0.52 -45.53 -47.83
N LEU A 5 -0.04 -46.42 -46.99
CA LEU A 5 -0.73 -46.07 -45.75
C LEU A 5 0.20 -45.31 -44.78
N LEU A 6 1.46 -45.74 -44.68
CA LEU A 6 2.45 -45.10 -43.83
C LEU A 6 2.85 -43.72 -44.34
N PHE A 7 2.96 -43.54 -45.66
CA PHE A 7 3.19 -42.24 -46.28
C PHE A 7 2.01 -41.28 -46.08
N LEU A 8 0.78 -41.75 -46.24
CA LEU A 8 -0.43 -40.94 -46.03
C LEU A 8 -0.59 -40.51 -44.56
N PHE A 9 -0.28 -41.42 -43.62
CA PHE A 9 -0.26 -41.10 -42.18
C PHE A 9 0.81 -40.05 -41.87
N LEU A 10 2.00 -40.19 -42.45
CA LEU A 10 3.09 -39.21 -42.29
C LEU A 10 2.67 -37.83 -42.83
N LEU A 11 2.01 -37.78 -43.99
CA LEU A 11 1.52 -36.53 -44.57
C LEU A 11 0.50 -35.83 -43.66
N PHE A 12 -0.39 -36.59 -43.00
CA PHE A 12 -1.40 -36.04 -42.08
C PHE A 12 -0.78 -35.44 -40.80
N VAL A 13 0.30 -36.04 -40.28
CA VAL A 13 1.00 -35.54 -39.09
C VAL A 13 1.79 -34.26 -39.37
N ILE A 14 2.17 -34.00 -40.63
CA ILE A 14 2.96 -32.82 -41.01
C ILE A 14 2.08 -31.58 -41.21
N PHE A 15 0.75 -31.70 -41.30
CA PHE A 15 -0.12 -30.52 -41.39
C PHE A 15 -0.13 -29.78 -40.05
N PRO A 16 0.45 -28.56 -39.97
CA PRO A 16 0.41 -27.79 -38.74
C PRO A 16 -1.04 -27.36 -38.50
N THR A 17 -1.63 -27.83 -37.40
CA THR A 17 -2.91 -27.30 -36.94
C THR A 17 -2.68 -25.86 -36.48
N SER A 18 -3.26 -24.88 -37.17
CA SER A 18 -3.27 -23.50 -36.70
C SER A 18 -4.09 -23.42 -35.41
N VAL A 19 -3.41 -23.30 -34.28
CA VAL A 19 -4.06 -22.97 -33.00
C VAL A 19 -4.12 -21.45 -32.91
N PHE A 20 -5.33 -20.90 -32.95
CA PHE A 20 -5.56 -19.47 -32.77
C PHE A 20 -5.61 -19.16 -31.28
N ALA A 21 -4.73 -18.29 -30.81
CA ALA A 21 -4.79 -17.80 -29.43
C ALA A 21 -5.99 -16.86 -29.29
N THR A 22 -6.74 -17.01 -28.19
CA THR A 22 -7.91 -16.19 -27.90
C THR A 22 -7.63 -15.25 -26.73
N LEU A 23 -8.04 -13.99 -26.87
CA LEU A 23 -8.06 -13.03 -25.76
C LEU A 23 -9.36 -13.22 -24.98
N GLY A 24 -9.28 -13.23 -23.66
CA GLY A 24 -10.45 -13.40 -22.81
C GLY A 24 -10.27 -12.71 -21.47
N VAL A 25 -11.31 -12.04 -20.99
CA VAL A 25 -11.32 -11.43 -19.67
C VAL A 25 -12.59 -11.80 -18.92
N GLY A 26 -12.43 -12.15 -17.66
CA GLY A 26 -13.51 -12.37 -16.71
C GLY A 26 -13.36 -11.47 -15.50
N VAL A 27 -14.48 -11.12 -14.87
CA VAL A 27 -14.50 -10.47 -13.56
C VAL A 27 -15.22 -11.38 -12.58
N GLY A 28 -14.58 -11.69 -11.44
CA GLY A 28 -15.13 -12.66 -10.49
C GLY A 28 -16.34 -12.17 -9.69
N THR A 29 -16.57 -10.85 -9.65
CA THR A 29 -17.67 -10.24 -8.90
C THR A 29 -18.69 -9.62 -9.85
N GLY A 30 -19.94 -10.09 -9.86
CA GLY A 30 -20.97 -9.52 -10.75
C GLY A 30 -21.56 -8.18 -10.27
N LYS A 31 -21.63 -7.97 -8.94
CA LYS A 31 -22.21 -6.78 -8.33
C LYS A 31 -21.53 -6.46 -6.99
N ILE A 32 -21.22 -5.18 -6.80
CA ILE A 32 -20.74 -4.58 -5.56
C ILE A 32 -21.74 -3.50 -5.17
N GLN A 33 -22.37 -3.67 -4.02
CA GLN A 33 -23.32 -2.70 -3.47
C GLN A 33 -22.77 -2.19 -2.14
N ILE A 34 -22.63 -0.86 -2.05
CA ILE A 34 -22.18 -0.19 -0.84
C ILE A 34 -23.42 0.27 -0.09
N ASP A 35 -23.77 -0.45 0.96
CA ASP A 35 -24.95 -0.16 1.77
C ASP A 35 -24.73 1.04 2.71
N GLU A 36 -23.47 1.38 3.00
CA GLU A 36 -23.13 2.58 3.76
C GLU A 36 -23.36 3.85 2.95
N LYS A 37 -24.01 4.83 3.58
CA LYS A 37 -24.21 6.16 3.01
C LYS A 37 -22.91 6.96 3.01
N LEU A 38 -22.37 7.23 1.83
CA LEU A 38 -21.08 7.89 1.66
C LEU A 38 -21.20 9.40 1.88
N LYS A 39 -20.24 9.95 2.61
CA LYS A 39 -20.15 11.38 2.92
C LYS A 39 -19.08 12.04 2.04
N PRO A 40 -19.40 13.18 1.40
CA PRO A 40 -18.43 13.96 0.65
C PRO A 40 -17.13 14.24 1.42
N GLY A 41 -16.01 14.26 0.70
CA GLY A 41 -14.69 14.52 1.26
C GLY A 41 -13.97 13.30 1.83
N ILE A 42 -14.57 12.11 1.91
CA ILE A 42 -13.90 10.92 2.47
C ILE A 42 -13.28 10.05 1.37
N ILE A 43 -12.14 9.42 1.67
CA ILE A 43 -11.57 8.34 0.87
C ILE A 43 -12.08 7.02 1.42
N TYR A 44 -12.85 6.30 0.61
CA TYR A 44 -13.40 5.00 0.95
C TYR A 44 -12.61 3.88 0.31
N GLN A 45 -12.43 2.78 1.04
CA GLN A 45 -11.92 1.53 0.50
C GLN A 45 -13.12 0.66 0.11
N PHE A 46 -13.26 0.38 -1.18
CA PHE A 46 -14.31 -0.51 -1.66
C PHE A 46 -13.83 -1.97 -1.63
N PRO A 47 -14.77 -2.94 -1.63
CA PRO A 47 -14.44 -4.34 -1.82
C PRO A 47 -13.60 -4.51 -3.09
N PRO A 48 -12.48 -5.25 -3.02
CA PRO A 48 -11.70 -5.53 -4.21
C PRO A 48 -12.52 -6.38 -5.18
N PHE A 49 -12.19 -6.29 -6.47
CA PHE A 49 -12.72 -7.18 -7.49
C PHE A 49 -11.57 -7.92 -8.18
N THR A 50 -11.87 -9.07 -8.75
CA THR A 50 -10.88 -9.92 -9.41
C THR A 50 -11.04 -9.83 -10.92
N ILE A 51 -9.91 -9.75 -11.61
CA ILE A 51 -9.82 -9.86 -13.07
C ILE A 51 -9.11 -11.17 -13.39
N ILE A 52 -9.66 -11.94 -14.31
CA ILE A 52 -9.18 -13.27 -14.70
C ILE A 52 -8.90 -13.26 -16.19
N ASN A 53 -7.75 -13.76 -16.61
CA ASN A 53 -7.52 -14.06 -18.02
C ASN A 53 -8.23 -15.38 -18.35
N THR A 54 -9.35 -15.30 -19.07
CA THR A 54 -10.13 -16.46 -19.48
C THR A 54 -9.79 -16.94 -20.89
N GLY A 55 -8.84 -16.28 -21.55
CA GLY A 55 -8.33 -16.66 -22.87
C GLY A 55 -7.09 -17.56 -22.76
N ASP A 56 -6.53 -17.85 -23.93
CA ASP A 56 -5.36 -18.73 -24.10
C ASP A 56 -4.07 -17.94 -24.35
N GLU A 57 -4.15 -16.61 -24.45
CA GLU A 57 -3.01 -15.72 -24.69
C GLU A 57 -2.60 -14.98 -23.40
N PRO A 58 -1.31 -14.99 -23.01
CA PRO A 58 -0.79 -14.12 -21.96
C PRO A 58 -0.86 -12.65 -22.40
N SER A 59 -1.36 -11.77 -21.55
CA SER A 59 -1.66 -10.40 -21.95
C SER A 59 -1.58 -9.39 -20.80
N ASP A 60 -1.41 -8.13 -21.16
CA ASP A 60 -1.51 -7.01 -20.22
C ASP A 60 -2.98 -6.57 -20.12
N TYR A 61 -3.42 -6.28 -18.90
CA TYR A 61 -4.79 -5.87 -18.58
C TYR A 61 -4.79 -4.52 -17.87
N GLU A 62 -5.89 -3.80 -18.03
CA GLU A 62 -6.18 -2.54 -17.33
C GLU A 62 -7.52 -2.62 -16.61
N ALA A 63 -7.53 -2.16 -15.35
CA ALA A 63 -8.72 -1.92 -14.57
C ALA A 63 -9.17 -0.46 -14.75
N ASP A 64 -10.41 -0.26 -15.18
CA ASP A 64 -10.99 1.07 -15.43
C ASP A 64 -12.48 1.08 -15.07
N ILE A 65 -13.16 2.19 -15.37
CA ILE A 65 -14.58 2.39 -15.20
C ILE A 65 -15.25 2.66 -16.53
N SER A 66 -16.41 2.05 -16.71
CA SER A 66 -17.33 2.35 -17.80
C SER A 66 -18.72 2.66 -17.29
N TYR A 67 -19.55 3.18 -18.18
CA TYR A 67 -20.90 3.66 -17.87
C TYR A 67 -21.88 3.16 -18.92
N HIS A 68 -23.13 2.96 -18.51
CA HIS A 68 -24.19 2.75 -19.48
C HIS A 68 -24.63 4.08 -20.11
N GLU A 69 -24.96 4.10 -21.40
CA GLU A 69 -25.42 5.30 -22.09
C GLU A 69 -26.71 5.90 -21.51
N LYS A 70 -27.62 5.06 -21.00
CA LYS A 70 -28.89 5.48 -20.41
C LYS A 70 -29.09 4.84 -19.04
N GLN A 71 -28.63 5.51 -17.99
CA GLN A 71 -28.83 5.06 -16.61
C GLN A 71 -29.58 6.13 -15.80
N PRO A 72 -30.54 5.74 -14.94
CA PRO A 72 -31.26 6.69 -14.10
C PRO A 72 -30.39 7.23 -12.95
N GLN A 73 -29.35 6.49 -12.53
CA GLN A 73 -28.41 6.91 -11.49
C GLN A 73 -27.33 7.86 -12.02
N LEU A 74 -26.75 8.65 -11.12
CA LEU A 74 -25.65 9.56 -11.41
C LEU A 74 -24.39 8.79 -11.83
N ARG A 75 -23.62 9.38 -12.75
CA ARG A 75 -22.32 8.85 -13.21
C ARG A 75 -21.21 9.41 -12.33
N PRO A 76 -20.48 8.58 -11.57
CA PRO A 76 -19.36 9.07 -10.80
C PRO A 76 -18.15 9.28 -11.72
N PRO A 77 -17.48 10.45 -11.71
CA PRO A 77 -16.27 10.68 -12.50
C PRO A 77 -15.18 9.64 -12.29
N LYS A 78 -14.51 9.22 -13.37
CA LYS A 78 -13.38 8.26 -13.32
C LYS A 78 -12.29 8.67 -12.35
N SER A 79 -12.00 9.97 -12.27
CA SER A 79 -10.98 10.56 -11.39
C SER A 79 -11.21 10.34 -9.90
N TRP A 80 -12.42 9.93 -9.50
CA TRP A 80 -12.69 9.57 -8.11
C TRP A 80 -12.10 8.20 -7.75
N PHE A 81 -11.81 7.36 -8.73
CA PHE A 81 -11.42 5.99 -8.48
C PHE A 81 -9.92 5.82 -8.65
N ILE A 82 -9.34 5.07 -7.72
CA ILE A 82 -7.92 4.73 -7.70
C ILE A 82 -7.84 3.21 -7.64
N PHE A 83 -7.28 2.63 -8.69
CA PHE A 83 -7.07 1.19 -8.82
C PHE A 83 -5.65 0.81 -8.41
N SER A 84 -5.51 -0.32 -7.73
CA SER A 84 -4.21 -0.81 -7.28
C SER A 84 -4.16 -2.35 -7.32
N PRO A 85 -3.48 -2.96 -8.31
CA PRO A 85 -2.84 -2.32 -9.47
C PRO A 85 -3.88 -1.84 -10.50
N GLN A 86 -3.55 -0.79 -11.27
CA GLN A 86 -4.37 -0.36 -12.41
C GLN A 86 -4.01 -1.16 -13.67
N LYS A 87 -2.72 -1.40 -13.92
CA LYS A 87 -2.21 -2.17 -15.06
C LYS A 87 -1.36 -3.32 -14.57
N PHE A 88 -1.52 -4.49 -15.17
CA PHE A 88 -0.83 -5.71 -14.75
C PHE A 88 -0.84 -6.76 -15.86
N HIS A 89 0.08 -7.71 -15.77
CA HIS A 89 0.19 -8.83 -16.71
C HIS A 89 -0.52 -10.08 -16.15
N LEU A 90 -1.22 -10.84 -16.99
CA LEU A 90 -1.82 -12.13 -16.64
C LEU A 90 -1.58 -13.20 -17.69
N ASP A 91 -1.03 -14.33 -17.24
CA ASP A 91 -1.04 -15.57 -18.01
C ASP A 91 -2.47 -16.17 -18.07
N PRO A 92 -2.75 -17.05 -19.06
CA PRO A 92 -4.01 -17.79 -19.16
C PRO A 92 -4.42 -18.47 -17.85
N GLY A 93 -5.68 -18.28 -17.44
CA GLY A 93 -6.25 -18.84 -16.22
C GLY A 93 -5.77 -18.20 -14.92
N LYS A 94 -4.88 -17.19 -14.97
CA LYS A 94 -4.44 -16.46 -13.77
C LYS A 94 -5.41 -15.36 -13.39
N VAL A 95 -5.37 -15.02 -12.10
CA VAL A 95 -6.27 -14.07 -11.46
C VAL A 95 -5.46 -12.96 -10.82
N GLN A 96 -5.88 -11.71 -11.02
CA GLN A 96 -5.38 -10.56 -10.29
C GLN A 96 -6.49 -9.97 -9.41
N ILE A 97 -6.18 -9.73 -8.13
CA ILE A 97 -7.03 -8.98 -7.22
C ILE A 97 -6.71 -7.50 -7.39
N VAL A 98 -7.73 -6.68 -7.67
CA VAL A 98 -7.60 -5.22 -7.82
C VAL A 98 -8.31 -4.53 -6.68
N ASN A 99 -7.54 -3.74 -5.91
CA ASN A 99 -8.08 -2.91 -4.86
C ASN A 99 -8.62 -1.60 -5.45
N VAL A 100 -9.79 -1.18 -4.98
CA VAL A 100 -10.47 0.03 -5.46
C VAL A 100 -10.66 0.99 -4.30
N LYS A 101 -10.13 2.20 -4.45
CA LYS A 101 -10.40 3.32 -3.54
C LYS A 101 -11.27 4.35 -4.24
N LEU A 102 -12.28 4.85 -3.54
CA LEU A 102 -13.09 5.97 -3.97
C LEU A 102 -12.67 7.22 -3.19
N ASN A 103 -12.03 8.15 -3.87
CA ASN A 103 -11.70 9.48 -3.38
C ASN A 103 -12.85 10.45 -3.66
N LEU A 104 -13.81 10.53 -2.74
CA LEU A 104 -15.00 11.36 -2.93
C LEU A 104 -14.65 12.86 -2.70
N PRO A 105 -14.91 13.76 -3.66
CA PRO A 105 -14.68 15.18 -3.48
C PRO A 105 -15.57 15.79 -2.40
N VAL A 106 -15.15 16.95 -1.88
CA VAL A 106 -15.91 17.73 -0.89
C VAL A 106 -17.20 18.28 -1.51
N ILE A 107 -17.14 18.73 -2.76
CA ILE A 107 -18.28 19.23 -3.51
C ILE A 107 -18.73 18.08 -4.42
N THR A 108 -19.79 17.41 -4.02
CA THR A 108 -20.35 16.27 -4.75
C THR A 108 -21.88 16.37 -4.73
N GLN A 109 -22.51 16.04 -5.86
CA GLN A 109 -23.96 15.97 -5.93
C GLN A 109 -24.47 14.80 -5.08
N PRO A 110 -25.41 15.00 -4.14
CA PRO A 110 -25.99 13.90 -3.39
C PRO A 110 -26.93 13.07 -4.29
N GLY A 111 -27.00 11.77 -4.04
CA GLY A 111 -27.87 10.84 -4.77
C GLY A 111 -27.25 9.47 -4.98
N ASP A 112 -27.95 8.65 -5.76
CA ASP A 112 -27.54 7.29 -6.09
C ASP A 112 -26.62 7.31 -7.30
N TYR A 113 -25.48 6.63 -7.17
CA TYR A 113 -24.47 6.50 -8.21
C TYR A 113 -24.38 5.08 -8.72
N PHE A 114 -24.13 4.96 -10.02
CA PHE A 114 -23.93 3.68 -10.69
C PHE A 114 -22.76 3.78 -11.68
N ALA A 115 -21.91 2.76 -11.66
CA ALA A 115 -20.82 2.58 -12.62
C ALA A 115 -20.50 1.09 -12.81
N TYR A 116 -19.77 0.78 -13.88
CA TYR A 116 -19.19 -0.53 -14.09
C TYR A 116 -17.70 -0.48 -13.75
N LEU A 117 -17.24 -1.36 -12.86
CA LEU A 117 -15.82 -1.61 -12.65
C LEU A 117 -15.37 -2.64 -13.66
N GLU A 118 -14.54 -2.24 -14.61
CA GLU A 118 -14.19 -3.01 -15.79
C GLU A 118 -12.76 -3.50 -15.74
N GLY A 119 -12.53 -4.71 -16.26
CA GLY A 119 -11.23 -5.19 -16.70
C GLY A 119 -11.24 -5.45 -18.20
N HIS A 120 -10.22 -4.98 -18.91
CA HIS A 120 -10.02 -5.25 -20.34
C HIS A 120 -8.54 -5.45 -20.68
N PRO A 121 -8.22 -6.24 -21.72
CA PRO A 121 -6.86 -6.39 -22.20
C PRO A 121 -6.39 -5.11 -22.91
N ILE A 122 -5.15 -4.71 -22.67
CA ILE A 122 -4.48 -3.59 -23.33
C ILE A 122 -3.99 -4.08 -24.70
N LYS A 123 -4.81 -3.90 -25.74
CA LYS A 123 -4.40 -4.28 -27.11
C LYS A 123 -3.33 -3.32 -27.64
N LYS A 124 -2.18 -3.87 -28.07
CA LYS A 124 -1.26 -3.16 -28.97
C LYS A 124 -1.86 -3.22 -30.38
N SER A 125 -2.51 -2.14 -30.83
CA SER A 125 -3.15 -2.10 -32.14
C SER A 125 -2.12 -2.35 -33.26
N GLN A 126 -2.13 -3.53 -33.87
CA GLN A 126 -1.45 -3.76 -35.14
C GLN A 126 -2.30 -3.14 -36.25
N LYS A 127 -1.70 -2.31 -37.11
CA LYS A 127 -2.42 -1.60 -38.20
C LYS A 127 -3.11 -2.62 -39.12
N GLY A 128 -4.42 -2.48 -39.31
CA GLY A 128 -5.19 -3.23 -40.32
C GLY A 128 -6.14 -4.32 -39.81
N GLN A 129 -6.20 -4.59 -38.50
CA GLN A 129 -7.19 -5.52 -37.93
C GLN A 129 -8.31 -4.77 -37.20
N THR A 130 -9.55 -5.01 -37.61
CA THR A 130 -10.75 -4.62 -36.84
C THR A 130 -10.89 -5.58 -35.66
N SER A 131 -10.61 -5.10 -34.45
CA SER A 131 -10.77 -5.89 -33.24
C SER A 131 -11.93 -5.34 -32.42
N ILE A 132 -12.92 -6.16 -32.13
CA ILE A 132 -13.93 -5.87 -31.10
C ILE A 132 -13.21 -5.99 -29.74
N GLY A 133 -13.33 -4.97 -28.89
CA GLY A 133 -12.80 -5.00 -27.54
C GLY A 133 -13.54 -6.02 -26.69
N ILE A 134 -12.80 -6.84 -25.93
CA ILE A 134 -13.38 -7.81 -25.00
C ILE A 134 -13.21 -7.21 -23.60
N ALA A 135 -14.30 -7.01 -22.88
CA ALA A 135 -14.29 -6.41 -21.55
C ALA A 135 -15.26 -7.15 -20.65
N ALA A 136 -14.91 -7.28 -19.37
CA ALA A 136 -15.77 -7.82 -18.34
C ALA A 136 -15.88 -6.82 -17.20
N ALA A 137 -17.06 -6.70 -16.60
CA ALA A 137 -17.29 -5.69 -15.58
C ALA A 137 -18.21 -6.13 -14.43
N ALA A 138 -17.93 -5.58 -13.25
CA ALA A 138 -18.78 -5.65 -12.06
C ALA A 138 -19.68 -4.42 -11.98
N LYS A 139 -20.95 -4.60 -11.60
CA LYS A 139 -21.86 -3.49 -11.32
C LYS A 139 -21.54 -2.86 -9.96
N LEU A 140 -21.31 -1.56 -9.90
CA LEU A 140 -21.04 -0.83 -8.66
C LEU A 140 -22.18 0.15 -8.34
N TYR A 141 -22.76 0.02 -7.15
CA TYR A 141 -23.79 0.91 -6.62
C TYR A 141 -23.37 1.51 -5.29
N PHE A 142 -23.52 2.83 -5.14
CA PHE A 142 -23.33 3.52 -3.87
C PHE A 142 -24.18 4.79 -3.79
N THR A 143 -24.45 5.26 -2.58
CA THR A 143 -25.27 6.45 -2.33
C THR A 143 -24.44 7.53 -1.64
N VAL A 144 -24.49 8.76 -2.16
CA VAL A 144 -23.86 9.93 -1.53
C VAL A 144 -24.92 10.76 -0.82
N VAL A 145 -24.74 11.00 0.49
CA VAL A 145 -25.63 11.86 1.26
C VAL A 145 -25.24 13.34 1.16
N PRO A 146 -26.20 14.26 1.31
CA PRO A 146 -25.89 15.68 1.38
C PRO A 146 -25.00 15.96 2.60
N ALA A 147 -23.99 16.81 2.40
CA ALA A 147 -23.14 17.31 3.47
C ALA A 147 -22.88 18.80 3.28
N ASN A 148 -22.80 19.53 4.39
CA ASN A 148 -22.39 20.93 4.36
C ASN A 148 -20.92 21.02 3.94
N ILE A 149 -20.55 22.02 3.14
CA ILE A 149 -19.18 22.17 2.60
C ILE A 149 -18.12 22.12 3.72
N PHE A 150 -18.38 22.79 4.86
CA PHE A 150 -17.50 22.75 6.04
C PHE A 150 -17.31 21.34 6.61
N THR A 151 -18.38 20.54 6.65
CA THR A 151 -18.30 19.15 7.12
C THR A 151 -17.51 18.27 6.15
N GLY A 152 -17.65 18.49 4.83
CA GLY A 152 -16.87 17.78 3.83
C GLY A 152 -15.37 18.07 3.91
N ILE A 153 -14.98 19.34 4.15
CA ILE A 153 -13.57 19.71 4.38
C ILE A 153 -13.02 19.03 5.63
N TYR A 154 -13.77 19.08 6.74
CA TYR A 154 -13.38 18.41 7.99
C TYR A 154 -13.13 16.91 7.78
N TYR A 155 -14.05 16.23 7.09
CA TYR A 155 -13.90 14.82 6.78
C TYR A 155 -12.75 14.51 5.82
N LYS A 156 -12.44 15.40 4.87
CA LYS A 156 -11.27 15.28 3.99
C LYS A 156 -9.96 15.30 4.75
N ILE A 157 -9.82 16.24 5.68
CA ILE A 157 -8.62 16.36 6.50
C ILE A 157 -8.44 15.10 7.34
N ILE A 158 -9.50 14.65 8.02
CA ILE A 158 -9.44 13.43 8.86
C ILE A 158 -9.15 12.19 8.01
N SER A 159 -9.82 12.05 6.87
CA SER A 159 -9.62 10.92 5.99
C SER A 159 -8.19 10.86 5.46
N PHE A 160 -7.63 11.99 5.04
CA PHE A 160 -6.23 12.07 4.63
C PHE A 160 -5.30 11.62 5.75
N TRP A 161 -5.51 12.12 6.97
CA TRP A 161 -4.69 11.74 8.12
C TRP A 161 -4.77 10.26 8.46
N LYS A 162 -5.95 9.65 8.37
CA LYS A 162 -6.13 8.21 8.63
C LYS A 162 -5.49 7.34 7.55
N VAL A 163 -5.64 7.71 6.28
CA VAL A 163 -5.12 6.92 5.15
C VAL A 163 -3.59 7.00 5.05
N TYR A 164 -2.99 8.15 5.36
CA TYR A 164 -1.55 8.38 5.25
C TYR A 164 -0.81 8.32 6.61
N ALA A 165 -1.49 7.95 7.69
CA ALA A 165 -0.83 7.72 8.98
C ALA A 165 0.30 6.68 8.83
N PRO A 166 1.45 6.86 9.50
CA PRO A 166 1.74 7.86 10.53
C PRO A 166 2.50 9.12 10.05
N TRP A 167 2.70 9.30 8.74
CA TRP A 167 3.57 10.38 8.23
C TRP A 167 3.12 11.81 8.59
N PRO A 168 1.82 12.17 8.49
CA PRO A 168 1.35 13.50 8.89
C PRO A 168 1.61 13.81 10.36
N GLN A 169 1.52 12.80 11.24
CA GLN A 169 1.77 12.96 12.68
C GLN A 169 3.23 13.30 12.96
N ARG A 170 4.17 12.60 12.28
CA ARG A 170 5.61 12.86 12.42
C ARG A 170 5.99 14.28 12.00
N PHE A 171 5.40 14.76 10.90
CA PHE A 171 5.64 16.13 10.42
C PHE A 171 5.20 17.17 11.45
N ILE A 172 4.03 17.00 12.08
CA ILE A 172 3.53 17.93 13.09
C ILE A 172 4.36 17.92 14.35
N VAL A 173 4.85 16.75 14.78
CA VAL A 173 5.77 16.66 15.92
C VAL A 173 7.07 17.41 15.63
N LEU A 174 7.65 17.23 14.44
CA LEU A 174 8.85 17.97 14.02
C LEU A 174 8.59 19.47 13.94
N LEU A 175 7.45 19.90 13.40
CA LEU A 175 7.05 21.30 13.33
C LEU A 175 6.91 21.90 14.73
N ALA A 176 6.25 21.20 15.65
CA ALA A 176 6.07 21.62 17.04
C ALA A 176 7.43 21.77 17.76
N ILE A 177 8.36 20.83 17.56
CA ILE A 177 9.73 20.91 18.10
C ILE A 177 10.46 22.12 17.51
N GLY A 178 10.34 22.38 16.20
CA GLY A 178 10.96 23.54 15.56
C GLY A 178 10.42 24.87 16.09
N ILE A 179 9.11 24.98 16.26
CA ILE A 179 8.46 26.17 16.85
C ILE A 179 8.90 26.35 18.30
N ALA A 180 8.93 25.28 19.10
CA ALA A 180 9.41 25.32 20.48
C ALA A 180 10.88 25.75 20.56
N TYR A 181 11.74 25.26 19.67
CA TYR A 181 13.15 25.66 19.59
C TYR A 181 13.32 27.15 19.26
N ILE A 182 12.59 27.66 18.26
CA ILE A 182 12.61 29.08 17.90
C ILE A 182 12.10 29.93 19.07
N PHE A 183 11.03 29.51 19.75
CA PHE A 183 10.47 30.22 20.89
C PHE A 183 11.45 30.26 22.07
N ILE A 184 12.09 29.13 22.39
CA ILE A 184 13.11 29.04 23.44
C ILE A 184 14.30 29.94 23.11
N ARG A 185 14.81 29.88 21.88
CA ARG A 185 15.94 30.72 21.44
C ARG A 185 15.60 32.22 21.44
N LYS A 186 14.35 32.57 21.10
CA LYS A 186 13.91 33.98 21.02
C LYS A 186 13.57 34.58 22.40
N ARG A 187 13.14 33.77 23.37
CA ARG A 187 12.72 34.23 24.70
C ARG A 187 13.75 34.00 25.80
N PHE A 188 14.67 33.06 25.63
CA PHE A 188 15.69 32.75 26.62
C PHE A 188 17.07 33.03 26.03
N ASN A 189 17.69 34.12 26.47
CA ASN A 189 19.14 34.30 26.35
C ASN A 189 19.78 33.31 27.34
N ILE A 190 19.89 32.04 26.93
CA ILE A 190 20.52 31.00 27.75
C ILE A 190 22.01 31.32 27.82
N GLN A 191 22.41 32.09 28.84
CA GLN A 191 23.80 32.26 29.22
C GLN A 191 24.25 30.94 29.88
N ILE A 192 24.79 30.02 29.08
CA ILE A 192 25.42 28.81 29.61
C ILE A 192 26.74 29.22 30.26
N GLY A 193 26.67 29.56 31.55
CA GLY A 193 27.86 29.75 32.39
C GLY A 193 28.50 28.39 32.66
N LEU A 194 29.48 28.00 31.84
CA LEU A 194 30.37 26.88 32.12
C LEU A 194 31.25 27.24 33.33
N LYS A 195 30.76 26.97 34.55
CA LYS A 195 31.58 27.08 35.77
C LYS A 195 32.59 25.93 35.78
N LYS A 196 33.78 26.20 35.26
CA LYS A 196 34.94 25.31 35.35
C LYS A 196 35.29 25.17 36.84
N GLN A 197 34.96 24.03 37.46
CA GLN A 197 35.40 23.73 38.83
C GLN A 197 36.92 23.57 38.83
N GLN A 198 37.61 24.55 39.41
CA GLN A 198 39.01 24.43 39.82
C GLN A 198 39.11 23.31 40.86
N THR A 199 39.93 22.31 40.57
CA THR A 199 40.33 21.27 41.52
C THR A 199 41.70 21.67 42.09
N GLU A 200 41.72 22.14 43.33
CA GLU A 200 42.91 22.24 44.21
C GLU A 200 42.52 21.55 45.52
N ALA A 201 43.01 20.34 45.81
CA ALA A 201 44.34 19.98 46.35
C ALA A 201 44.38 19.88 47.90
N SER A 202 44.36 18.63 48.40
CA SER A 202 45.04 18.11 49.60
C SER A 202 44.67 18.63 51.01
N LYS A 203 44.42 17.70 51.96
CA LYS A 203 45.32 17.38 53.11
C LYS A 203 44.67 16.39 54.10
N GLN A 204 45.55 15.73 54.86
CA GLN A 204 45.37 14.86 56.05
C GLN A 204 45.02 13.39 55.73
N GLY A 205 45.74 12.35 56.18
CA GLY A 205 46.91 12.23 57.04
C GLY A 205 46.99 10.76 57.50
N THR A 206 48.14 10.13 57.34
CA THR A 206 48.44 8.71 57.65
C THR A 206 48.43 8.43 59.16
N PRO A 207 48.24 7.16 59.59
CA PRO A 207 49.44 6.47 60.11
C PRO A 207 49.56 4.99 59.70
N ARG A 208 50.76 4.65 59.23
CA ARG A 208 51.29 3.28 59.13
C ARG A 208 51.50 2.72 60.54
N ARG A 209 50.80 1.62 60.89
CA ARG A 209 51.18 0.77 62.03
C ARG A 209 51.14 -0.72 61.66
N SER A 210 52.33 -1.32 61.74
CA SER A 210 52.64 -2.69 62.16
C SER A 210 51.81 -3.87 61.61
N ARG A 211 52.30 -4.48 60.52
CA ARG A 211 52.06 -5.91 60.22
C ARG A 211 53.32 -6.75 60.45
N ARG A 212 54.02 -6.46 61.54
CA ARG A 212 55.06 -7.31 62.15
C ARG A 212 54.34 -8.19 63.18
N ARG A 213 53.80 -9.33 62.74
CA ARG A 213 53.34 -10.45 63.60
C ARG A 213 52.88 -11.68 62.81
N ARG A 214 52.61 -11.55 61.51
CA ARG A 214 52.31 -12.72 60.65
C ARG A 214 53.55 -13.57 60.28
N LEU A 215 54.75 -13.11 60.63
CA LEU A 215 56.00 -13.87 60.42
C LEU A 215 56.43 -14.68 61.67
N GLU A 216 55.78 -14.51 62.82
CA GLU A 216 56.10 -15.29 64.03
C GLU A 216 55.26 -16.57 64.15
N GLU A 217 54.10 -16.65 63.50
CA GLU A 217 53.31 -17.89 63.45
C GLU A 217 53.93 -18.93 62.51
N PHE A 218 54.78 -18.52 61.56
CA PHE A 218 55.46 -19.46 60.66
C PHE A 218 56.60 -20.23 61.36
N ASN A 219 57.13 -19.73 62.48
CA ASN A 219 58.31 -20.32 63.13
C ASN A 219 57.96 -21.14 64.40
N LYS A 220 56.68 -21.39 64.67
CA LYS A 220 56.22 -22.23 65.79
C LYS A 220 55.62 -23.57 65.35
N GLN A 221 55.36 -23.76 64.06
CA GLN A 221 54.83 -25.02 63.52
C GLN A 221 55.94 -26.03 63.20
N ASP A 222 57.14 -25.58 62.79
CA ASP A 222 58.27 -26.44 62.38
C ASP A 222 59.17 -26.96 63.52
N LYS A 223 58.81 -26.72 64.79
CA LYS A 223 59.59 -27.22 65.94
C LYS A 223 58.85 -28.23 66.82
N LYS A 224 57.76 -28.82 66.32
CA LYS A 224 56.97 -29.80 67.08
C LYS A 224 56.86 -31.18 66.46
N ASN A 225 57.38 -31.41 65.26
CA ASN A 225 57.44 -32.73 64.63
C ASN A 225 58.83 -32.89 63.98
N GLU A 226 59.62 -33.83 64.53
CA GLU A 226 60.97 -34.29 64.10
C GLU A 226 62.21 -33.49 64.56
#